data_AF-A0A9W2XWD5-F1
#
_entry.id   AF-A0A9W2XWD5-F1
#
_cell.length_a   1.000
_cell.length_b   1.000
_cell.length_c   1.000
_cell.angle_alpha   90.00
_cell.angle_beta   90.00
_cell.angle_gamma   90.00
#
_symmetry.space_group_name_H-M   'P 1'
#
loop_
_entity.id
_entity.type
_entity.pdbx_description
1 polymer ?
#
loop_
_entity_poly.entity_id
_entity_poly.type
_entity_poly.pdbx_seq_one_letter_code
_entity_poly.pdbx_strand_id
1 'polypeptide(L)'
;MALTNRSRLRGRRIPMETEGGKILSSRSDSGSGEDSLDRLLPPAGAPRRKSATSLSKSEPPLLRTGTRTIYTAGRPPWYDEHGAQSKEAFVIGLCGGSASGKTTVANKIIEALDVPWVVLLSMDSFYKVLSSEEQALAASNDYNFDHPSAFDFELLVATLRKLKQGRSVKIPVYDFTTHGRQKDWKTVYGASVIIFEGIMSFADKELLQLLDMKIFVDTDSDIRLVRRLRRDITERGRDIEGVIKQYNKFVKPAFEQYIEPTMRLADIVVPRGGGNMVAIDLIVQHVHSQLEERELSVRALLASAQQIQPLPQTLCVLESTPQVRGLHTIIRNKETSRDEFIFYSKRLMRLLIEHALTFLPSQLCVVQTPQGHEYEGRSSNGKGITGVSILRAGETMEPALRAVCKDVRIGKILIQTNLDSGEPELHYLRLPKDISEDHVILMDSTVSTGAAAMMAVRVLLDHEVQEEKIMLVSLLMAELGVHSVAYAFPKVKIITTAVDKRLDDCLHVIPGIGDFGDRYFGTDGCDGWSDEDDKEQASC
;
A
#
# COMPACT_ATOMS: atom_id res chain seq x y z
N MET A 1 43.98 59.71 20.95
CA MET A 1 44.79 58.49 21.17
C MET A 1 44.61 57.64 19.93
N ALA A 2 45.47 57.66 18.90
CA ALA A 2 46.91 57.97 18.81
C ALA A 2 47.82 56.93 19.48
N LEU A 3 48.87 56.53 18.74
CA LEU A 3 49.82 55.42 18.92
C LEU A 3 49.24 54.04 18.47
N THR A 4 49.63 53.40 17.35
CA THR A 4 50.92 53.19 16.60
C THR A 4 51.90 52.23 17.29
N ASN A 5 52.73 51.41 16.62
CA ASN A 5 53.33 51.56 15.28
C ASN A 5 53.98 50.26 14.74
N ARG A 6 54.05 50.10 13.39
CA ARG A 6 55.12 49.39 12.60
C ARG A 6 55.37 47.88 12.84
N SER A 7 56.02 47.10 11.96
CA SER A 7 56.50 47.24 10.56
C SER A 7 56.76 45.80 10.01
N ARG A 8 56.42 45.35 8.79
CA ARG A 8 56.58 45.89 7.41
C ARG A 8 58.05 45.96 6.93
N LEU A 9 58.47 45.12 5.97
CA LEU A 9 59.25 45.47 4.74
C LEU A 9 59.89 44.26 3.99
N ARG A 10 59.68 44.21 2.66
CA ARG A 10 60.55 43.64 1.56
C ARG A 10 60.87 42.12 1.55
N GLY A 11 60.98 41.41 0.42
CA GLY A 11 60.53 41.67 -0.97
C GLY A 11 61.60 41.60 -2.08
N ARG A 12 61.47 40.62 -3.02
CA ARG A 12 62.04 40.45 -4.39
C ARG A 12 61.21 39.33 -5.07
N ARG A 13 60.56 39.48 -6.24
CA ARG A 13 61.02 39.46 -7.66
C ARG A 13 61.72 38.12 -8.04
N ILE A 14 61.15 37.21 -8.86
CA ILE A 14 60.74 37.26 -10.32
C ILE A 14 61.97 37.22 -11.24
N PRO A 15 62.04 36.47 -12.39
CA PRO A 15 61.03 35.66 -13.14
C PRO A 15 61.37 34.13 -13.08
N MET A 16 61.18 33.18 -14.05
CA MET A 16 60.72 33.16 -15.46
C MET A 16 60.23 31.76 -15.96
N GLU A 17 59.84 31.70 -17.24
CA GLU A 17 59.40 30.63 -18.17
C GLU A 17 60.60 29.84 -18.82
N THR A 18 60.55 28.85 -19.75
CA THR A 18 59.52 28.09 -20.54
C THR A 18 60.16 26.82 -21.18
N GLU A 19 59.33 25.88 -21.69
CA GLU A 19 59.51 24.98 -22.88
C GLU A 19 60.74 24.06 -23.12
N GLY A 20 60.53 23.01 -23.95
CA GLY A 20 61.45 22.70 -25.07
C GLY A 20 62.28 21.41 -25.04
N GLY A 21 61.74 20.27 -25.52
CA GLY A 21 62.45 18.97 -25.59
C GLY A 21 63.43 18.75 -26.76
N LYS A 22 63.71 17.44 -27.03
CA LYS A 22 64.17 16.77 -28.29
C LYS A 22 65.62 16.23 -28.48
N ILE A 23 65.65 14.91 -28.77
CA ILE A 23 66.44 14.12 -29.77
C ILE A 23 67.94 13.81 -29.54
N LEU A 24 68.29 12.51 -29.70
CA LEU A 24 69.35 11.84 -30.52
C LEU A 24 69.61 10.42 -29.92
N SER A 25 70.11 9.35 -30.58
CA SER A 25 70.28 8.92 -31.99
C SER A 25 70.94 7.51 -32.04
N SER A 26 70.85 6.63 -33.06
CA SER A 26 69.87 6.36 -34.13
C SER A 26 70.33 5.16 -35.02
N ARG A 27 69.38 4.38 -35.57
CA ARG A 27 69.47 3.45 -36.75
C ARG A 27 70.28 2.12 -36.66
N SER A 28 69.53 1.02 -36.75
CA SER A 28 69.82 -0.22 -37.51
C SER A 28 68.58 -1.14 -37.50
N ASP A 29 68.29 -2.01 -38.49
CA ASP A 29 68.53 -1.88 -39.95
C ASP A 29 67.38 -2.56 -40.77
N SER A 30 67.65 -3.62 -41.55
CA SER A 30 66.70 -4.26 -42.50
C SER A 30 66.70 -5.81 -42.45
N GLY A 31 65.60 -6.45 -42.84
CA GLY A 31 65.47 -7.92 -42.92
C GLY A 31 64.05 -8.38 -43.32
N SER A 32 63.95 -9.39 -44.19
CA SER A 32 62.70 -9.91 -44.76
C SER A 32 62.50 -11.40 -44.45
N GLY A 33 61.27 -11.83 -44.20
CA GLY A 33 60.93 -13.23 -43.95
C GLY A 33 59.43 -13.42 -43.72
N GLU A 34 58.80 -14.09 -44.68
CA GLU A 34 57.41 -14.49 -44.76
C GLU A 34 56.95 -15.32 -43.53
N ASP A 35 55.68 -15.19 -43.10
CA ASP A 35 54.70 -16.23 -43.42
C ASP A 35 53.22 -15.79 -43.27
N SER A 36 52.39 -16.32 -44.17
CA SER A 36 50.95 -16.64 -44.18
C SER A 36 49.85 -15.79 -43.51
N LEU A 37 48.70 -15.83 -44.18
CA LEU A 37 47.40 -15.25 -43.78
C LEU A 37 46.52 -16.24 -43.00
N ASP A 38 45.54 -15.64 -42.31
CA ASP A 38 44.20 -16.15 -42.01
C ASP A 38 43.96 -17.11 -40.81
N ARG A 39 43.00 -16.66 -39.98
CA ARG A 39 41.92 -17.42 -39.32
C ARG A 39 42.11 -18.35 -38.10
N LEU A 40 41.15 -18.12 -37.18
CA LEU A 40 40.42 -19.04 -36.27
C LEU A 40 40.86 -19.20 -34.79
N LEU A 41 39.91 -18.84 -33.91
CA LEU A 41 39.67 -19.26 -32.52
C LEU A 41 40.65 -18.86 -31.39
N PRO A 42 40.16 -18.15 -30.36
CA PRO A 42 40.66 -18.24 -28.98
C PRO A 42 40.09 -19.49 -28.25
N PRO A 43 40.79 -20.04 -27.24
CA PRO A 43 40.47 -21.36 -26.66
C PRO A 43 39.45 -21.33 -25.50
N ALA A 44 38.93 -22.52 -25.16
CA ALA A 44 38.01 -22.74 -24.04
C ALA A 44 38.73 -22.76 -22.67
N GLY A 45 38.02 -22.41 -21.58
CA GLY A 45 38.61 -22.51 -20.23
C GLY A 45 37.85 -21.92 -19.03
N ALA A 46 36.51 -21.80 -19.05
CA ALA A 46 35.74 -21.33 -17.88
C ALA A 46 34.84 -22.44 -17.31
N PRO A 47 34.70 -22.58 -15.98
CA PRO A 47 34.00 -23.72 -15.38
C PRO A 47 32.48 -23.64 -15.56
N ARG A 48 31.90 -24.65 -16.24
CA ARG A 48 30.45 -24.87 -16.27
C ARG A 48 29.91 -25.04 -14.84
N ARG A 49 29.09 -24.09 -14.36
CA ARG A 49 28.16 -24.38 -13.26
C ARG A 49 27.23 -25.50 -13.71
N LYS A 50 27.30 -26.66 -13.05
CA LYS A 50 26.32 -27.73 -13.23
C LYS A 50 25.00 -27.25 -12.62
N SER A 51 23.93 -27.29 -13.39
CA SER A 51 22.57 -27.18 -12.86
C SER A 51 22.31 -28.37 -11.95
N ALA A 52 21.93 -28.09 -10.70
CA ALA A 52 21.39 -29.09 -9.79
C ALA A 52 19.87 -28.94 -9.78
N THR A 53 19.15 -29.97 -10.19
CA THR A 53 17.69 -30.05 -10.01
C THR A 53 17.40 -30.27 -8.53
N SER A 54 16.89 -29.23 -7.86
CA SER A 54 16.34 -29.28 -6.51
C SER A 54 14.93 -28.73 -6.52
N LEU A 55 14.02 -29.41 -5.82
CA LEU A 55 12.58 -29.16 -5.89
C LEU A 55 12.21 -27.72 -5.50
N SER A 56 11.05 -27.30 -6.00
CA SER A 56 10.40 -26.03 -5.72
C SER A 56 10.44 -25.65 -4.24
N LYS A 57 11.17 -24.58 -3.95
CA LYS A 57 10.74 -23.59 -2.97
C LYS A 57 10.39 -22.34 -3.76
N SER A 58 9.20 -21.81 -3.53
CA SER A 58 8.86 -20.45 -3.95
C SER A 58 9.93 -19.49 -3.42
N GLU A 59 10.30 -18.50 -4.22
CA GLU A 59 11.06 -17.37 -3.68
C GLU A 59 10.16 -16.66 -2.65
N PRO A 60 10.69 -16.24 -1.49
CA PRO A 60 9.89 -15.54 -0.50
C PRO A 60 9.35 -14.23 -1.10
N PRO A 61 8.13 -13.80 -0.78
CA PRO A 61 7.45 -12.67 -1.41
C PRO A 61 8.04 -11.27 -1.09
N LEU A 62 9.35 -11.18 -0.81
CA LEU A 62 10.08 -9.98 -0.42
C LEU A 62 11.32 -9.71 -1.29
N LEU A 63 11.22 -8.77 -2.23
CA LEU A 63 12.39 -8.20 -2.90
C LEU A 63 13.00 -7.10 -1.99
N ARG A 64 14.07 -7.46 -1.26
CA ARG A 64 14.78 -6.54 -0.34
C ARG A 64 15.85 -5.73 -1.08
N THR A 65 15.67 -4.41 -1.18
CA THR A 65 16.67 -3.48 -1.72
C THR A 65 17.10 -2.46 -0.67
N GLY A 66 18.17 -2.79 0.07
CA GLY A 66 18.73 -1.92 1.11
C GLY A 66 17.72 -1.64 2.24
N THR A 67 17.22 -0.41 2.29
CA THR A 67 16.23 0.05 3.30
C THR A 67 14.77 -0.14 2.87
N ARG A 68 14.51 -0.78 1.72
CA ARG A 68 13.16 -1.02 1.19
C ARG A 68 12.85 -2.50 1.09
N THR A 69 11.79 -2.91 1.79
CA THR A 69 11.08 -4.17 1.60
C THR A 69 10.02 -3.96 0.51
N ILE A 70 10.12 -4.70 -0.60
CA ILE A 70 9.09 -4.73 -1.65
C ILE A 70 8.34 -6.05 -1.49
N TYR A 71 7.09 -5.98 -1.05
CA TYR A 71 6.19 -7.14 -1.02
C TYR A 71 5.73 -7.47 -2.44
N THR A 72 5.70 -8.76 -2.80
CA THR A 72 5.21 -9.23 -4.10
C THR A 72 3.77 -9.76 -4.03
N ALA A 73 3.33 -10.26 -2.88
CA ALA A 73 1.93 -10.56 -2.57
C ALA A 73 1.17 -9.30 -2.11
N GLY A 74 -0.13 -9.23 -2.39
CA GLY A 74 -1.04 -8.15 -2.02
C GLY A 74 -1.99 -8.53 -0.88
N ARG A 75 -3.19 -7.92 -0.82
CA ARG A 75 -4.23 -8.22 0.19
C ARG A 75 -5.34 -9.11 -0.37
N PRO A 76 -5.49 -10.37 0.07
CA PRO A 76 -6.69 -11.16 -0.26
C PRO A 76 -7.96 -10.50 0.34
N PRO A 77 -9.17 -10.90 -0.08
CA PRO A 77 -10.42 -10.33 0.42
C PRO A 77 -10.57 -10.40 1.94
N TRP A 78 -10.89 -9.27 2.58
CA TRP A 78 -11.25 -9.15 4.01
C TRP A 78 -12.77 -8.93 4.21
N TYR A 79 -13.54 -9.33 3.19
CA TYR A 79 -14.97 -9.11 3.06
C TYR A 79 -15.64 -10.35 2.47
N ASP A 80 -16.95 -10.49 2.69
CA ASP A 80 -17.74 -11.63 2.21
C ASP A 80 -18.44 -11.37 0.87
N GLU A 81 -19.25 -12.33 0.40
CA GLU A 81 -20.07 -12.22 -0.81
C GLU A 81 -21.14 -11.11 -0.76
N HIS A 82 -21.36 -10.48 0.40
CA HIS A 82 -22.25 -9.34 0.59
C HIS A 82 -21.47 -8.01 0.76
N GLY A 83 -20.14 -8.01 0.54
CA GLY A 83 -19.29 -6.82 0.74
C GLY A 83 -19.11 -6.40 2.21
N ALA A 84 -19.76 -7.10 3.14
CA ALA A 84 -19.61 -6.87 4.57
C ALA A 84 -18.23 -7.37 5.03
N GLN A 85 -17.72 -6.82 6.13
CA GLN A 85 -16.40 -7.23 6.63
C GLN A 85 -16.53 -8.61 7.26
N SER A 86 -15.85 -9.62 6.69
CA SER A 86 -16.09 -11.02 7.04
C SER A 86 -15.68 -11.36 8.47
N LYS A 87 -14.55 -10.82 8.94
CA LYS A 87 -14.07 -10.92 10.33
C LYS A 87 -13.32 -9.65 10.77
N GLU A 88 -13.30 -9.39 12.08
CA GLU A 88 -12.46 -8.36 12.68
C GLU A 88 -10.96 -8.71 12.59
N ALA A 89 -10.09 -7.68 12.59
CA ALA A 89 -8.65 -7.87 12.55
C ALA A 89 -8.12 -8.54 13.83
N PHE A 90 -7.13 -9.43 13.69
CA PHE A 90 -6.57 -10.16 14.83
C PHE A 90 -5.57 -9.28 15.60
N VAL A 91 -5.83 -9.01 16.88
CA VAL A 91 -5.07 -8.07 17.71
C VAL A 91 -4.17 -8.80 18.68
N ILE A 92 -2.87 -8.63 18.50
CA ILE A 92 -1.79 -9.18 19.34
C ILE A 92 -1.27 -8.06 20.24
N GLY A 93 -1.58 -8.11 21.53
CA GLY A 93 -1.05 -7.20 22.53
C GLY A 93 0.29 -7.65 23.10
N LEU A 94 1.33 -6.85 22.93
CA LEU A 94 2.66 -7.04 23.53
C LEU A 94 2.81 -6.14 24.77
N CYS A 95 3.01 -6.75 25.95
CA CYS A 95 3.29 -6.07 27.21
C CYS A 95 4.68 -6.45 27.76
N GLY A 96 5.09 -5.84 28.87
CA GLY A 96 6.38 -6.07 29.54
C GLY A 96 7.15 -4.78 29.80
N GLY A 97 8.22 -4.86 30.61
CA GLY A 97 8.94 -3.69 31.11
C GLY A 97 9.62 -2.83 30.02
N SER A 98 10.04 -1.63 30.41
CA SER A 98 10.91 -0.78 29.58
C SER A 98 12.18 -1.56 29.18
N ALA A 99 12.54 -1.52 27.90
CA ALA A 99 13.69 -2.22 27.31
C ALA A 99 13.73 -3.77 27.42
N SER A 100 12.61 -4.44 27.74
CA SER A 100 12.53 -5.92 27.66
C SER A 100 12.69 -6.46 26.23
N GLY A 101 12.36 -5.64 25.22
CA GLY A 101 12.52 -6.00 23.80
C GLY A 101 11.20 -6.25 23.06
N LYS A 102 10.05 -5.75 23.56
CA LYS A 102 8.75 -5.80 22.88
C LYS A 102 8.83 -5.47 21.39
N THR A 103 9.38 -4.33 21.03
CA THR A 103 9.50 -3.87 19.63
C THR A 103 10.39 -4.81 18.79
N THR A 104 11.36 -5.47 19.41
CA THR A 104 12.19 -6.50 18.75
C THR A 104 11.41 -7.80 18.51
N VAL A 105 10.54 -8.19 19.45
CA VAL A 105 9.61 -9.32 19.27
C VAL A 105 8.57 -8.97 18.20
N ALA A 106 8.00 -7.76 18.24
CA ALA A 106 7.05 -7.24 17.26
C ALA A 106 7.61 -7.29 15.84
N ASN A 107 8.78 -6.68 15.62
CA ASN A 107 9.43 -6.65 14.31
C ASN A 107 9.76 -8.07 13.82
N LYS A 108 10.21 -8.97 14.69
CA LYS A 108 10.45 -10.37 14.29
C LYS A 108 9.19 -11.14 13.94
N ILE A 109 8.07 -10.90 14.62
CA ILE A 109 6.77 -11.47 14.23
C ILE A 109 6.35 -10.92 12.86
N ILE A 110 6.51 -9.61 12.61
CA ILE A 110 6.21 -9.00 11.30
C ILE A 110 7.11 -9.59 10.19
N GLU A 111 8.41 -9.71 10.45
CA GLU A 111 9.40 -10.26 9.51
C GLU A 111 9.20 -11.76 9.22
N ALA A 112 8.51 -12.50 10.08
CA ALA A 112 8.29 -13.94 9.96
C ALA A 112 6.86 -14.32 9.52
N LEU A 113 5.87 -13.44 9.72
CA LEU A 113 4.51 -13.59 9.19
C LEU A 113 4.43 -13.38 7.68
N ASP A 114 5.34 -12.59 7.11
CA ASP A 114 5.48 -12.27 5.69
C ASP A 114 4.23 -11.68 4.98
N VAL A 115 3.14 -11.40 5.71
CA VAL A 115 1.94 -10.75 5.16
C VAL A 115 2.09 -9.20 5.18
N PRO A 116 1.76 -8.47 4.10
CA PRO A 116 1.93 -7.01 4.07
C PRO A 116 1.01 -6.22 5.03
N TRP A 117 0.04 -6.88 5.66
CA TRP A 117 -1.12 -6.29 6.34
C TRP A 117 -1.04 -6.37 7.87
N VAL A 118 0.18 -6.47 8.40
CA VAL A 118 0.48 -6.35 9.83
C VAL A 118 0.72 -4.89 10.20
N VAL A 119 -0.09 -4.35 11.11
CA VAL A 119 0.07 -2.99 11.65
C VAL A 119 0.77 -3.04 12.99
N LEU A 120 1.94 -2.40 13.09
CA LEU A 120 2.56 -2.06 14.37
C LEU A 120 1.97 -0.76 14.93
N LEU A 121 1.21 -0.88 16.02
CA LEU A 121 0.66 0.22 16.81
C LEU A 121 1.45 0.32 18.12
N SER A 122 2.15 1.42 18.35
CA SER A 122 2.90 1.62 19.61
C SER A 122 2.16 2.57 20.55
N MET A 123 2.00 2.14 21.80
CA MET A 123 1.38 2.90 22.90
C MET A 123 2.10 4.23 23.16
N ASP A 124 3.39 4.32 22.82
CA ASP A 124 4.18 5.55 22.90
C ASP A 124 3.66 6.69 21.98
N SER A 125 2.84 6.40 20.97
CA SER A 125 2.13 7.44 20.20
C SER A 125 1.05 8.17 21.01
N PHE A 126 0.59 7.57 22.13
CA PHE A 126 -0.60 7.97 22.88
C PHE A 126 -0.27 8.60 24.25
N TYR A 127 0.95 9.08 24.46
CA TYR A 127 1.20 10.01 25.57
C TYR A 127 0.31 11.26 25.45
N LYS A 128 -0.10 11.81 26.58
CA LYS A 128 -0.73 13.13 26.66
C LYS A 128 0.28 14.23 26.37
N VAL A 129 -0.19 15.36 25.88
CA VAL A 129 0.63 16.57 25.73
C VAL A 129 0.86 17.16 27.12
N LEU A 130 2.11 17.32 27.51
CA LEU A 130 2.47 17.87 28.83
C LEU A 130 2.18 19.36 28.91
N SER A 131 1.70 19.83 30.07
CA SER A 131 1.64 21.25 30.41
C SER A 131 3.04 21.85 30.56
N SER A 132 3.16 23.19 30.54
CA SER A 132 4.46 23.87 30.68
C SER A 132 5.19 23.57 31.99
N GLU A 133 4.46 23.24 33.07
CA GLU A 133 5.03 22.83 34.36
C GLU A 133 5.55 21.39 34.28
N GLU A 134 4.78 20.47 33.70
CA GLU A 134 5.19 19.07 33.47
C GLU A 134 6.36 18.97 32.47
N GLN A 135 6.46 19.88 31.50
CA GLN A 135 7.61 19.97 30.59
C GLN A 135 8.90 20.35 31.34
N ALA A 136 8.83 21.24 32.35
CA ALA A 136 9.98 21.57 33.19
C ALA A 136 10.38 20.39 34.12
N LEU A 137 9.40 19.63 34.62
CA LEU A 137 9.65 18.37 35.34
C LEU A 137 10.27 17.31 34.42
N ALA A 138 9.80 17.17 33.18
CA ALA A 138 10.36 16.26 32.20
C ALA A 138 11.80 16.60 31.82
N ALA A 139 12.10 17.89 31.58
CA ALA A 139 13.45 18.37 31.29
C ALA A 139 14.46 18.13 32.44
N SER A 140 13.99 18.10 33.69
CA SER A 140 14.78 17.76 34.89
C SER A 140 14.79 16.26 35.24
N ASN A 141 14.26 15.41 34.34
CA ASN A 141 14.05 13.97 34.51
C ASN A 141 13.20 13.59 35.75
N ASP A 142 12.34 14.50 36.21
CA ASP A 142 11.52 14.35 37.42
C ASP A 142 10.00 14.13 37.14
N TYR A 143 9.63 13.89 35.87
CA TYR A 143 8.29 13.48 35.46
C TYR A 143 8.19 11.95 35.22
N ASN A 144 7.07 11.34 35.62
CA ASN A 144 6.83 9.90 35.49
C ASN A 144 6.04 9.55 34.21
N PHE A 145 6.76 9.23 33.13
CA PHE A 145 6.17 8.71 31.90
C PHE A 145 5.66 7.26 32.03
N ASP A 146 6.24 6.49 32.96
CA ASP A 146 5.86 5.11 33.23
C ASP A 146 4.65 5.03 34.21
N HIS A 147 3.68 5.95 34.14
CA HIS A 147 2.47 5.98 35.00
C HIS A 147 1.19 5.98 34.15
N PRO A 148 0.09 5.28 34.54
CA PRO A 148 -1.12 5.21 33.73
C PRO A 148 -1.73 6.58 33.36
N SER A 149 -1.62 7.59 34.23
CA SER A 149 -2.15 8.93 33.94
C SER A 149 -1.47 9.63 32.74
N ALA A 150 -0.23 9.25 32.39
CA ALA A 150 0.51 9.84 31.28
C ALA A 150 -0.04 9.44 29.90
N PHE A 151 -0.85 8.38 29.83
CA PHE A 151 -1.42 7.85 28.59
C PHE A 151 -2.86 8.31 28.35
N ASP A 152 -3.19 8.47 27.08
CA ASP A 152 -4.50 8.80 26.54
C ASP A 152 -5.25 7.51 26.15
N PHE A 153 -5.70 6.78 27.17
CA PHE A 153 -6.38 5.49 26.99
C PHE A 153 -7.68 5.60 26.18
N GLU A 154 -8.41 6.72 26.30
CA GLU A 154 -9.65 6.95 25.55
C GLU A 154 -9.38 7.03 24.04
N LEU A 155 -8.40 7.84 23.62
CA LEU A 155 -7.96 7.92 22.22
C LEU A 155 -7.37 6.60 21.72
N LEU A 156 -6.61 5.89 22.57
CA LEU A 156 -6.01 4.60 22.26
C LEU A 156 -7.08 3.54 21.99
N VAL A 157 -8.06 3.39 22.88
CA VAL A 157 -9.16 2.43 22.76
C VAL A 157 -10.04 2.77 21.56
N ALA A 158 -10.37 4.05 21.34
CA ALA A 158 -11.10 4.49 20.14
C ALA A 158 -10.35 4.19 18.84
N THR A 159 -9.03 4.40 18.82
CA THR A 159 -8.15 4.08 17.68
C THR A 159 -8.10 2.58 17.41
N LEU A 160 -7.85 1.76 18.44
CA LEU A 160 -7.74 0.31 18.30
C LEU A 160 -9.08 -0.32 17.87
N ARG A 161 -10.20 0.17 18.43
CA ARG A 161 -11.56 -0.24 18.06
C ARG A 161 -11.88 0.07 16.59
N LYS A 162 -11.51 1.26 16.08
CA LYS A 162 -11.63 1.58 14.64
C LYS A 162 -10.75 0.69 13.75
N LEU A 163 -9.49 0.45 14.14
CA LEU A 163 -8.58 -0.41 13.38
C LEU A 163 -9.02 -1.88 13.35
N LYS A 164 -9.55 -2.41 14.45
CA LYS A 164 -10.11 -3.78 14.54
C LYS A 164 -11.31 -3.95 13.61
N GLN A 165 -12.11 -2.90 13.45
CA GLN A 165 -13.19 -2.73 12.46
C GLN A 165 -12.70 -2.35 11.04
N GLY A 166 -11.42 -2.60 10.70
CA GLY A 166 -10.84 -2.39 9.36
C GLY A 166 -10.69 -0.95 8.88
N ARG A 167 -11.31 0.03 9.56
CA ARG A 167 -11.41 1.43 9.12
C ARG A 167 -10.05 2.13 9.12
N SER A 168 -9.90 3.12 8.24
CA SER A 168 -8.77 4.03 8.28
C SER A 168 -8.69 4.81 9.61
N VAL A 169 -7.49 4.97 10.17
CA VAL A 169 -7.26 5.77 11.38
C VAL A 169 -6.00 6.62 11.24
N LYS A 170 -6.10 7.89 11.68
CA LYS A 170 -4.99 8.85 11.76
C LYS A 170 -4.32 8.72 13.13
N ILE A 171 -3.18 8.02 13.19
CA ILE A 171 -2.40 7.86 14.43
C ILE A 171 -1.57 9.13 14.67
N PRO A 172 -1.57 9.71 15.89
CA PRO A 172 -0.73 10.86 16.22
C PRO A 172 0.76 10.48 16.20
N VAL A 173 1.60 11.39 15.68
CA VAL A 173 3.06 11.29 15.81
C VAL A 173 3.47 12.03 17.08
N TYR A 174 3.95 11.30 18.08
CA TYR A 174 4.47 11.88 19.33
C TYR A 174 5.97 12.13 19.24
N ASP A 175 6.40 13.31 19.71
CA ASP A 175 7.80 13.72 19.71
C ASP A 175 8.38 13.63 21.13
N PHE A 176 9.34 12.72 21.31
CA PHE A 176 10.05 12.50 22.58
C PHE A 176 11.01 13.64 22.98
N THR A 177 11.26 14.61 22.10
CA THR A 177 12.14 15.77 22.38
C THR A 177 11.35 16.99 22.83
N THR A 178 10.18 17.25 22.24
CA THR A 178 9.29 18.37 22.62
C THR A 178 8.16 17.97 23.56
N HIS A 179 7.98 16.66 23.82
CA HIS A 179 6.90 16.09 24.66
C HIS A 179 5.48 16.52 24.23
N GLY A 180 5.29 16.66 22.91
CA GLY A 180 4.03 17.02 22.28
C GLY A 180 3.67 16.11 21.11
N ARG A 181 2.41 16.21 20.67
CA ARG A 181 1.94 15.59 19.42
C ARG A 181 2.25 16.54 18.26
N GLN A 182 2.85 16.03 17.19
CA GLN A 182 3.11 16.80 15.98
C GLN A 182 1.79 17.10 15.24
N LYS A 183 1.84 18.04 14.29
CA LYS A 183 0.69 18.36 13.43
C LYS A 183 0.43 17.30 12.36
N ASP A 184 1.42 16.48 12.06
CA ASP A 184 1.36 15.38 11.11
C ASP A 184 0.87 14.07 11.75
N TRP A 185 0.21 13.25 10.94
CA TRP A 185 -0.47 12.02 11.36
C TRP A 185 -0.03 10.87 10.47
N LYS A 186 0.23 9.71 11.08
CA LYS A 186 0.43 8.45 10.35
C LYS A 186 -0.93 7.82 10.10
N THR A 187 -1.51 8.02 8.91
CA THR A 187 -2.71 7.27 8.53
C THR A 187 -2.36 5.80 8.32
N VAL A 188 -3.20 4.93 8.89
CA VAL A 188 -3.13 3.46 8.76
C VAL A 188 -4.48 2.96 8.26
N TYR A 189 -4.47 1.89 7.47
CA TYR A 189 -5.63 1.34 6.77
C TYR A 189 -5.67 -0.19 6.96
N GLY A 190 -6.86 -0.78 7.03
CA GLY A 190 -7.10 -2.17 6.67
C GLY A 190 -6.07 -3.19 7.18
N ALA A 191 -5.86 -3.25 8.50
CA ALA A 191 -5.04 -4.30 9.08
C ALA A 191 -5.76 -5.66 8.99
N SER A 192 -5.04 -6.74 8.71
CA SER A 192 -5.52 -8.10 8.98
C SER A 192 -5.00 -8.61 10.33
N VAL A 193 -3.78 -8.17 10.71
CA VAL A 193 -3.19 -8.39 12.04
C VAL A 193 -2.75 -7.04 12.60
N ILE A 194 -3.06 -6.77 13.88
CA ILE A 194 -2.62 -5.55 14.60
C ILE A 194 -1.72 -6.00 15.75
N ILE A 195 -0.43 -5.69 15.66
CA ILE A 195 0.48 -5.83 16.80
C ILE A 195 0.46 -4.52 17.57
N PHE A 196 -0.16 -4.54 18.75
CA PHE A 196 -0.18 -3.41 19.67
C PHE A 196 0.87 -3.60 20.76
N GLU A 197 1.92 -2.77 20.79
CA GLU A 197 2.96 -2.83 21.82
C GLU A 197 2.92 -1.65 22.79
N GLY A 198 3.28 -1.89 24.05
CA GLY A 198 3.28 -0.87 25.09
C GLY A 198 3.87 -1.36 26.41
N ILE A 199 4.27 -0.44 27.28
CA ILE A 199 4.67 -0.80 28.65
C ILE A 199 3.47 -1.18 29.53
N MET A 200 2.27 -0.69 29.19
CA MET A 200 1.04 -0.84 29.98
C MET A 200 -0.13 -1.36 29.13
N SER A 201 0.15 -2.16 28.11
CA SER A 201 -0.83 -2.73 27.17
C SER A 201 -1.95 -3.53 27.83
N PHE A 202 -1.69 -4.05 29.04
CA PHE A 202 -2.62 -4.87 29.84
C PHE A 202 -3.11 -4.14 31.10
N ALA A 203 -2.91 -2.83 31.22
CA ALA A 203 -3.29 -2.06 32.41
C ALA A 203 -4.78 -1.64 32.40
N ASP A 204 -5.37 -1.45 31.21
CA ASP A 204 -6.78 -1.07 31.05
C ASP A 204 -7.68 -2.25 30.65
N LYS A 205 -8.94 -2.22 31.11
CA LYS A 205 -9.93 -3.29 30.91
C LYS A 205 -10.62 -3.25 29.55
N GLU A 206 -10.91 -2.07 28.99
CA GLU A 206 -11.47 -2.00 27.63
C GLU A 206 -10.42 -2.39 26.60
N LEU A 207 -9.18 -1.93 26.80
CA LEU A 207 -8.02 -2.29 25.99
C LEU A 207 -7.83 -3.82 25.98
N LEU A 208 -7.82 -4.47 27.15
CA LEU A 208 -7.72 -5.94 27.27
C LEU A 208 -8.83 -6.70 26.51
N GLN A 209 -10.05 -6.18 26.45
CA GLN A 209 -11.17 -6.81 25.72
C GLN A 209 -11.01 -6.75 24.19
N LEU A 210 -10.17 -5.86 23.67
CA LEU A 210 -9.86 -5.77 22.24
C LEU A 210 -8.73 -6.73 21.80
N LEU A 211 -7.97 -7.30 22.75
CA LEU A 211 -6.78 -8.13 22.50
C LEU A 211 -7.12 -9.63 22.39
N ASP A 212 -7.12 -10.15 21.16
CA ASP A 212 -7.37 -11.56 20.88
C ASP A 212 -6.24 -12.44 21.43
N MET A 213 -4.99 -11.99 21.32
CA MET A 213 -3.80 -12.64 21.92
C MET A 213 -3.00 -11.65 22.78
N LYS A 214 -2.57 -12.07 23.97
CA LYS A 214 -1.87 -11.27 24.98
C LYS A 214 -0.54 -11.92 25.29
N ILE A 215 0.55 -11.27 24.90
CA ILE A 215 1.93 -11.77 25.03
C ILE A 215 2.72 -10.87 25.98
N PHE A 216 3.31 -11.43 27.03
CA PHE A 216 4.20 -10.71 27.94
C PHE A 216 5.66 -10.99 27.60
N VAL A 217 6.43 -9.95 27.31
CA VAL A 217 7.86 -10.05 26.97
C VAL A 217 8.69 -9.88 28.23
N ASP A 218 9.11 -11.01 28.79
CA ASP A 218 9.87 -11.09 30.03
C ASP A 218 11.40 -11.06 29.80
N THR A 219 12.10 -10.35 30.68
CA THR A 219 13.55 -10.11 30.66
C THR A 219 13.99 -9.49 31.98
N ASP A 220 15.10 -10.00 32.52
CA ASP A 220 15.70 -9.66 33.79
C ASP A 220 15.98 -8.15 33.95
N SER A 221 15.80 -7.63 35.18
CA SER A 221 15.78 -6.17 35.42
C SER A 221 17.10 -5.46 35.13
N ASP A 222 18.22 -6.16 35.30
CA ASP A 222 19.58 -5.70 34.98
C ASP A 222 19.81 -5.64 33.47
N ILE A 223 19.40 -6.68 32.72
CA ILE A 223 19.43 -6.69 31.25
C ILE A 223 18.58 -5.55 30.69
N ARG A 224 17.39 -5.29 31.27
CA ARG A 224 16.55 -4.13 30.92
C ARG A 224 17.26 -2.81 31.21
N LEU A 225 17.90 -2.66 32.37
CA LEU A 225 18.63 -1.44 32.76
C LEU A 225 19.79 -1.16 31.80
N VAL A 226 20.64 -2.15 31.53
CA VAL A 226 21.79 -2.03 30.60
C VAL A 226 21.32 -1.66 29.19
N ARG A 227 20.23 -2.27 28.70
CA ARG A 227 19.61 -1.91 27.42
C ARG A 227 19.05 -0.48 27.41
N ARG A 228 18.33 -0.06 28.47
CA ARG A 228 17.78 1.31 28.57
C ARG A 228 18.89 2.36 28.64
N LEU A 229 19.95 2.13 29.43
CA LEU A 229 21.13 3.00 29.49
C LEU A 229 21.74 3.18 28.10
N ARG A 230 22.10 2.08 27.42
CA ARG A 230 22.71 2.15 26.08
C ARG A 230 21.83 2.91 25.08
N ARG A 231 20.51 2.63 25.07
CA ARG A 231 19.54 3.32 24.19
C ARG A 231 19.43 4.81 24.52
N ASP A 232 19.15 5.15 25.77
CA ASP A 232 18.85 6.52 26.18
C ASP A 232 20.10 7.43 26.13
N ILE A 233 21.31 6.87 26.29
CA ILE A 233 22.57 7.58 26.06
C ILE A 233 22.85 7.74 24.55
N THR A 234 22.90 6.64 23.78
CA THR A 234 23.39 6.67 22.39
C THR A 234 22.37 7.23 21.39
N GLU A 235 21.07 6.97 21.57
CA GLU A 235 20.03 7.38 20.61
C GLU A 235 19.33 8.69 21.04
N ARG A 236 19.32 9.01 22.35
CA ARG A 236 18.58 10.15 22.92
C ARG A 236 19.49 11.19 23.60
N GLY A 237 20.81 10.99 23.59
CA GLY A 237 21.78 11.96 24.10
C GLY A 237 21.68 12.27 25.60
N ARG A 238 21.09 11.38 26.40
CA ARG A 238 20.89 11.60 27.84
C ARG A 238 22.13 11.26 28.66
N ASP A 239 22.31 12.00 29.75
CA ASP A 239 23.34 11.72 30.76
C ASP A 239 23.03 10.44 31.57
N ILE A 240 24.10 9.78 32.02
CA ILE A 240 24.08 8.50 32.75
C ILE A 240 23.38 8.67 34.12
N GLU A 241 23.75 9.69 34.89
CA GLU A 241 23.19 9.92 36.23
C GLU A 241 21.70 10.28 36.13
N GLY A 242 21.33 11.09 35.14
CA GLY A 242 19.92 11.38 34.83
C GLY A 242 19.08 10.13 34.53
N VAL A 243 19.61 9.17 33.75
CA VAL A 243 18.92 7.92 33.43
C VAL A 243 18.85 6.98 34.64
N ILE A 244 19.91 6.87 35.46
CA ILE A 244 19.92 6.06 36.68
C ILE A 244 18.94 6.63 37.73
N LYS A 245 18.95 7.96 37.93
CA LYS A 245 17.98 8.66 38.79
C LYS A 245 16.54 8.38 38.36
N GLN A 246 16.23 8.53 37.06
CA GLN A 246 14.89 8.24 36.54
C GLN A 246 14.51 6.76 36.70
N TYR A 247 15.44 5.83 36.47
CA TYR A 247 15.19 4.39 36.62
C TYR A 247 14.80 4.01 38.05
N ASN A 248 15.58 4.47 39.03
CA ASN A 248 15.36 4.16 40.45
C ASN A 248 14.14 4.90 41.03
N LYS A 249 13.88 6.16 40.64
CA LYS A 249 12.76 6.95 41.18
C LYS A 249 11.41 6.58 40.57
N PHE A 250 11.37 6.17 39.29
CA PHE A 250 10.12 5.98 38.56
C PHE A 250 10.01 4.62 37.85
N VAL A 251 10.97 4.28 36.97
CA VAL A 251 10.81 3.14 36.03
C VAL A 251 10.71 1.79 36.74
N LYS A 252 11.56 1.56 37.76
CA LYS A 252 11.54 0.32 38.54
C LYS A 252 10.27 0.22 39.41
N PRO A 253 9.93 1.20 40.27
CA PRO A 253 8.66 1.17 41.03
C PRO A 253 7.42 1.03 40.14
N ALA A 254 7.39 1.70 38.98
CA ALA A 254 6.30 1.58 38.03
C ALA A 254 6.17 0.17 37.43
N PHE A 255 7.29 -0.49 37.13
CA PHE A 255 7.27 -1.87 36.66
C PHE A 255 6.67 -2.81 37.71
N GLU A 256 7.18 -2.74 38.94
CA GLU A 256 6.77 -3.60 40.06
C GLU A 256 5.30 -3.35 40.47
N GLN A 257 4.83 -2.09 40.41
CA GLN A 257 3.47 -1.71 40.79
C GLN A 257 2.41 -1.95 39.70
N TYR A 258 2.73 -1.67 38.42
CA TYR A 258 1.71 -1.58 37.36
C TYR A 258 1.92 -2.55 36.18
N ILE A 259 3.13 -3.05 35.95
CA ILE A 259 3.44 -3.85 34.74
C ILE A 259 3.58 -5.33 35.08
N GLU A 260 4.43 -5.67 36.04
CA GLU A 260 4.69 -7.04 36.49
C GLU A 260 3.40 -7.77 36.95
N PRO A 261 2.46 -7.14 37.69
CA PRO A 261 1.20 -7.78 38.08
C PRO A 261 0.24 -8.06 36.91
N THR A 262 0.55 -7.60 35.68
CA THR A 262 -0.22 -7.92 34.46
C THR A 262 0.28 -9.16 33.74
N MET A 263 1.45 -9.72 34.09
CA MET A 263 1.97 -10.96 33.48
C MET A 263 0.99 -12.14 33.60
N ARG A 264 0.22 -12.20 34.70
CA ARG A 264 -0.86 -13.17 34.93
C ARG A 264 -2.07 -13.05 33.99
N LEU A 265 -2.12 -12.03 33.14
CA LEU A 265 -3.18 -11.78 32.16
C LEU A 265 -2.73 -12.13 30.73
N ALA A 266 -1.50 -12.63 30.56
CA ALA A 266 -0.95 -13.03 29.28
C ALA A 266 -1.29 -14.49 28.97
N ASP A 267 -1.64 -14.73 27.71
CA ASP A 267 -1.84 -16.08 27.17
C ASP A 267 -0.47 -16.75 26.88
N ILE A 268 0.57 -15.95 26.58
CA ILE A 268 1.94 -16.41 26.29
C ILE A 268 2.95 -15.51 27.02
N VAL A 269 3.98 -16.11 27.64
CA VAL A 269 5.16 -15.39 28.15
C VAL A 269 6.38 -15.72 27.29
N VAL A 270 7.08 -14.69 26.79
CA VAL A 270 8.27 -14.83 25.93
C VAL A 270 9.53 -14.46 26.73
N PRO A 271 10.23 -15.43 27.35
CA PRO A 271 11.45 -15.17 28.10
C PRO A 271 12.61 -14.82 27.16
N ARG A 272 13.50 -13.93 27.61
CA ARG A 272 14.66 -13.39 26.86
C ARG A 272 14.28 -12.51 25.65
N GLY A 273 12.99 -12.19 25.49
CA GLY A 273 12.45 -11.39 24.39
C GLY A 273 12.87 -11.86 23.01
N GLY A 274 13.27 -10.92 22.14
CA GLY A 274 13.59 -11.19 20.72
C GLY A 274 14.76 -12.15 20.44
N GLY A 275 15.41 -12.69 21.47
CA GLY A 275 16.37 -13.80 21.33
C GLY A 275 15.73 -15.19 21.23
N ASN A 276 14.46 -15.34 21.62
CA ASN A 276 13.77 -16.64 21.69
C ASN A 276 13.00 -16.94 20.40
N MET A 277 13.70 -17.41 19.36
CA MET A 277 13.08 -17.72 18.06
C MET A 277 11.95 -18.73 18.19
N VAL A 278 12.14 -19.85 18.90
CA VAL A 278 11.12 -20.90 19.06
C VAL A 278 9.78 -20.36 19.57
N ALA A 279 9.78 -19.37 20.48
CA ALA A 279 8.55 -18.73 20.93
C ALA A 279 7.91 -17.84 19.85
N ILE A 280 8.72 -17.12 19.07
CA ILE A 280 8.27 -16.30 17.93
C ILE A 280 7.67 -17.19 16.84
N ASP A 281 8.35 -18.29 16.49
CA ASP A 281 7.94 -19.23 15.45
C ASP A 281 6.57 -19.87 15.80
N LEU A 282 6.34 -20.21 17.07
CA LEU A 282 5.04 -20.70 17.58
C LEU A 282 3.93 -19.63 17.50
N ILE A 283 4.23 -18.37 17.82
CA ILE A 283 3.27 -17.26 17.69
C ILE A 283 2.91 -17.06 16.21
N VAL A 284 3.91 -17.06 15.33
CA VAL A 284 3.76 -16.92 13.88
C VAL A 284 2.90 -18.04 13.30
N GLN A 285 3.18 -19.30 13.63
CA GLN A 285 2.38 -20.46 13.18
C GLN A 285 0.92 -20.38 13.64
N HIS A 286 0.67 -19.99 14.90
CA HIS A 286 -0.71 -19.81 15.39
C HIS A 286 -1.44 -18.70 14.65
N VAL A 287 -0.76 -17.59 14.34
CA VAL A 287 -1.35 -16.47 13.59
C VAL A 287 -1.60 -16.84 12.12
N HIS A 288 -0.74 -17.64 11.47
CA HIS A 288 -1.01 -18.18 10.13
C HIS A 288 -2.26 -19.07 10.12
N SER A 289 -2.35 -20.04 11.03
CA SER A 289 -3.56 -20.87 11.18
C SER A 289 -4.81 -20.00 11.47
N GLN A 290 -4.67 -18.94 12.27
CA GLN A 290 -5.73 -17.96 12.51
C GLN A 290 -6.01 -17.02 11.34
N LEU A 291 -5.22 -16.99 10.27
CA LEU A 291 -5.52 -16.29 9.02
C LEU A 291 -6.12 -17.25 7.98
N GLU A 292 -5.58 -18.45 7.85
CA GLU A 292 -6.09 -19.54 6.99
C GLU A 292 -7.55 -19.90 7.34
N GLU A 293 -7.91 -19.98 8.63
CA GLU A 293 -9.31 -20.12 9.10
C GLU A 293 -10.24 -18.92 8.74
N ARG A 294 -9.73 -17.90 8.05
CA ARG A 294 -10.46 -16.70 7.62
C ARG A 294 -10.46 -16.49 6.11
N GLU A 295 -9.73 -17.31 5.34
CA GLU A 295 -9.73 -17.25 3.89
C GLU A 295 -11.00 -17.89 3.32
N LEU A 296 -11.95 -17.03 2.94
CA LEU A 296 -13.11 -17.41 2.12
C LEU A 296 -12.71 -17.28 0.65
N SER A 297 -12.91 -18.33 -0.16
CA SER A 297 -12.82 -18.17 -1.62
C SER A 297 -14.05 -17.44 -2.14
N VAL A 298 -13.93 -16.12 -2.17
CA VAL A 298 -14.95 -15.20 -2.67
C VAL A 298 -15.21 -15.47 -4.16
N ARG A 299 -14.17 -15.71 -4.98
CA ARG A 299 -14.31 -15.90 -6.42
C ARG A 299 -15.06 -17.17 -6.82
N ALA A 300 -14.85 -18.29 -6.11
CA ALA A 300 -15.53 -19.55 -6.42
C ALA A 300 -17.04 -19.48 -6.12
N LEU A 301 -17.42 -18.85 -5.01
CA LEU A 301 -18.83 -18.65 -4.64
C LEU A 301 -19.54 -17.72 -5.62
N LEU A 302 -18.93 -16.57 -5.94
CA LEU A 302 -19.48 -15.61 -6.91
C LEU A 302 -19.74 -16.22 -8.29
N ALA A 303 -18.85 -17.09 -8.79
CA ALA A 303 -19.04 -17.76 -10.07
C ALA A 303 -20.27 -18.69 -10.12
N SER A 304 -20.74 -19.16 -8.96
CA SER A 304 -21.97 -19.96 -8.83
C SER A 304 -23.24 -19.13 -8.64
N ALA A 305 -23.12 -17.83 -8.36
CA ALA A 305 -24.23 -16.97 -7.99
C ALA A 305 -25.05 -16.47 -9.19
N GLN A 306 -26.24 -17.06 -9.36
CA GLN A 306 -27.44 -16.41 -9.91
C GLN A 306 -27.40 -15.96 -11.40
N GLN A 307 -27.21 -16.89 -12.34
CA GLN A 307 -27.38 -16.65 -13.79
C GLN A 307 -28.84 -16.38 -14.26
N ILE A 308 -29.80 -16.11 -13.35
CA ILE A 308 -31.24 -16.11 -13.64
C ILE A 308 -32.01 -14.97 -12.92
N GLN A 309 -31.34 -13.85 -12.61
CA GLN A 309 -32.01 -12.64 -12.09
C GLN A 309 -32.11 -11.54 -13.16
N PRO A 310 -33.12 -10.65 -13.09
CA PRO A 310 -33.18 -9.46 -13.94
C PRO A 310 -32.10 -8.45 -13.54
N LEU A 311 -31.58 -7.69 -14.51
CA LEU A 311 -30.54 -6.69 -14.27
C LEU A 311 -30.94 -5.70 -13.14
N PRO A 312 -30.01 -5.33 -12.24
CA PRO A 312 -30.31 -4.56 -11.05
C PRO A 312 -30.65 -3.10 -11.37
N GLN A 313 -31.52 -2.49 -10.56
CA GLN A 313 -31.98 -1.10 -10.76
C GLN A 313 -30.88 -0.04 -10.59
N THR A 314 -29.72 -0.41 -10.02
CA THR A 314 -28.52 0.44 -9.93
C THR A 314 -27.71 0.51 -11.23
N LEU A 315 -27.97 -0.40 -12.19
CA LEU A 315 -27.34 -0.39 -13.50
C LEU A 315 -27.98 0.67 -14.40
N CYS A 316 -27.14 1.54 -14.97
CA CYS A 316 -27.49 2.37 -16.11
C CYS A 316 -26.60 2.00 -17.31
N VAL A 317 -27.23 1.63 -18.42
CA VAL A 317 -26.55 1.38 -19.70
C VAL A 317 -26.76 2.60 -20.59
N LEU A 318 -25.68 3.15 -21.14
CA LEU A 318 -25.72 4.24 -22.11
C LEU A 318 -26.61 3.87 -23.30
N GLU A 319 -27.37 4.84 -23.82
CA GLU A 319 -28.27 4.61 -24.95
C GLU A 319 -27.52 4.01 -26.16
N SER A 320 -28.01 2.85 -26.63
CA SER A 320 -27.43 2.07 -27.73
C SER A 320 -27.71 2.68 -29.12
N THR A 321 -27.42 3.97 -29.26
CA THR A 321 -27.54 4.72 -30.51
C THR A 321 -26.68 4.08 -31.62
N PRO A 322 -27.01 4.29 -32.91
CA PRO A 322 -26.19 3.79 -34.02
C PRO A 322 -24.72 4.21 -33.93
N GLN A 323 -24.43 5.40 -33.38
CA GLN A 323 -23.06 5.89 -33.18
C GLN A 323 -22.33 5.15 -32.04
N VAL A 324 -23.00 4.90 -30.91
CA VAL A 324 -22.43 4.09 -29.81
C VAL A 324 -22.19 2.65 -30.26
N ARG A 325 -23.13 2.07 -31.01
CA ARG A 325 -22.96 0.74 -31.63
C ARG A 325 -21.79 0.70 -32.62
N GLY A 326 -21.65 1.72 -33.47
CA GLY A 326 -20.52 1.82 -34.40
C GLY A 326 -19.16 1.92 -33.70
N LEU A 327 -19.07 2.68 -32.59
CA LEU A 327 -17.86 2.71 -31.75
C LEU A 327 -17.56 1.33 -31.15
N HIS A 328 -18.59 0.65 -30.63
CA HIS A 328 -18.47 -0.73 -30.11
C HIS A 328 -17.98 -1.71 -31.18
N THR A 329 -18.53 -1.69 -32.40
CA THR A 329 -18.08 -2.58 -33.48
C THR A 329 -16.58 -2.43 -33.76
N ILE A 330 -16.06 -1.20 -33.77
CA ILE A 330 -14.64 -0.94 -34.05
C ILE A 330 -13.75 -1.44 -32.90
N ILE A 331 -14.08 -1.13 -31.64
CA ILE A 331 -13.25 -1.62 -30.51
C ILE A 331 -13.37 -3.13 -30.29
N ARG A 332 -14.48 -3.76 -30.69
CA ARG A 332 -14.68 -5.22 -30.63
C ARG A 332 -13.98 -5.98 -31.77
N ASN A 333 -13.62 -5.34 -32.88
CA ASN A 333 -12.92 -6.00 -33.97
C ASN A 333 -11.47 -6.36 -33.55
N LYS A 334 -11.05 -7.61 -33.76
CA LYS A 334 -9.66 -8.07 -33.55
C LYS A 334 -8.69 -7.43 -34.54
N GLU A 335 -9.14 -7.12 -35.76
CA GLU A 335 -8.30 -6.57 -36.84
C GLU A 335 -8.06 -5.06 -36.74
N THR A 336 -8.76 -4.35 -35.84
CA THR A 336 -8.63 -2.89 -35.72
C THR A 336 -7.28 -2.51 -35.14
N SER A 337 -6.58 -1.62 -35.86
CA SER A 337 -5.26 -1.11 -35.50
C SER A 337 -5.25 -0.42 -34.13
N ARG A 338 -4.12 -0.50 -33.40
CA ARG A 338 -3.99 0.07 -32.05
C ARG A 338 -4.36 1.56 -31.99
N ASP A 339 -3.92 2.34 -32.98
CA ASP A 339 -4.13 3.79 -32.96
C ASP A 339 -5.60 4.16 -33.19
N GLU A 340 -6.33 3.41 -34.03
CA GLU A 340 -7.78 3.50 -34.14
C GLU A 340 -8.49 3.00 -32.87
N PHE A 341 -8.07 1.86 -32.32
CA PHE A 341 -8.62 1.30 -31.07
C PHE A 341 -8.54 2.33 -29.94
N ILE A 342 -7.39 2.98 -29.75
CA ILE A 342 -7.18 4.08 -28.80
C ILE A 342 -8.09 5.27 -29.13
N PHE A 343 -8.20 5.68 -30.40
CA PHE A 343 -9.00 6.83 -30.83
C PHE A 343 -10.51 6.63 -30.58
N TYR A 344 -11.07 5.52 -31.05
CA TYR A 344 -12.49 5.21 -30.88
C TYR A 344 -12.85 4.86 -29.43
N SER A 345 -11.94 4.21 -28.69
CA SER A 345 -12.10 4.02 -27.24
C SER A 345 -12.19 5.35 -26.50
N LYS A 346 -11.29 6.31 -26.75
CA LYS A 346 -11.34 7.65 -26.15
C LYS A 346 -12.66 8.38 -26.46
N ARG A 347 -13.20 8.22 -27.67
CA ARG A 347 -14.52 8.78 -28.04
C ARG A 347 -15.65 8.14 -27.23
N LEU A 348 -15.64 6.82 -27.04
CA LEU A 348 -16.65 6.11 -26.25
C LEU A 348 -16.53 6.43 -24.75
N MET A 349 -15.31 6.47 -24.21
CA MET A 349 -15.02 6.91 -22.84
C MET A 349 -15.55 8.32 -22.57
N ARG A 350 -15.41 9.26 -23.53
CA ARG A 350 -15.95 10.61 -23.37
C ARG A 350 -17.47 10.60 -23.22
N LEU A 351 -18.20 9.87 -24.06
CA LEU A 351 -19.65 9.72 -23.95
C LEU A 351 -20.08 9.09 -22.61
N LEU A 352 -19.34 8.07 -22.17
CA LEU A 352 -19.58 7.38 -20.90
C LEU A 352 -19.37 8.29 -19.68
N ILE A 353 -18.29 9.09 -19.65
CA ILE A 353 -18.03 10.03 -18.55
C ILE A 353 -19.06 11.17 -18.54
N GLU A 354 -19.39 11.77 -19.69
CA GLU A 354 -20.43 12.82 -19.77
C GLU A 354 -21.78 12.29 -19.25
N HIS A 355 -22.13 11.04 -19.59
CA HIS A 355 -23.32 10.38 -19.05
C HIS A 355 -23.22 10.11 -17.54
N ALA A 356 -22.07 9.63 -17.03
CA ALA A 356 -21.87 9.39 -15.61
C ALA A 356 -22.03 10.68 -14.76
N LEU A 357 -21.57 11.83 -15.28
CA LEU A 357 -21.70 13.12 -14.61
C LEU A 357 -23.16 13.60 -14.50
N THR A 358 -24.10 13.08 -15.30
CA THR A 358 -25.54 13.43 -15.18
C THR A 358 -26.18 12.97 -13.87
N PHE A 359 -25.57 12.01 -13.17
CA PHE A 359 -26.05 11.50 -11.89
C PHE A 359 -25.51 12.25 -10.66
N LEU A 360 -24.62 13.22 -10.85
CA LEU A 360 -24.13 14.07 -9.77
C LEU A 360 -25.19 15.11 -9.34
N PRO A 361 -25.19 15.55 -8.07
CA PRO A 361 -26.10 16.57 -7.60
C PRO A 361 -25.92 17.89 -8.36
N SER A 362 -27.00 18.39 -8.93
CA SER A 362 -27.08 19.67 -9.62
C SER A 362 -28.11 20.58 -8.96
N GLN A 363 -27.78 21.86 -8.83
CA GLN A 363 -28.66 22.90 -8.29
C GLN A 363 -29.27 23.69 -9.44
N LEU A 364 -30.54 24.10 -9.32
CA LEU A 364 -31.14 25.05 -10.24
C LEU A 364 -30.45 26.41 -10.08
N CYS A 365 -30.16 27.08 -11.18
CA CYS A 365 -29.65 28.44 -11.18
C CYS A 365 -30.34 29.28 -12.25
N VAL A 366 -30.64 30.54 -11.92
CA VAL A 366 -31.10 31.53 -12.90
C VAL A 366 -29.89 32.38 -13.27
N VAL A 367 -29.65 32.53 -14.58
CA VAL A 367 -28.61 33.42 -15.10
C VAL A 367 -29.23 34.42 -16.07
N GLN A 368 -28.73 35.65 -16.10
CA GLN A 368 -29.11 36.58 -17.15
C GLN A 368 -28.28 36.34 -18.41
N THR A 369 -28.98 36.21 -19.53
CA THR A 369 -28.40 36.16 -20.87
C THR A 369 -27.81 37.53 -21.26
N PRO A 370 -26.92 37.60 -22.26
CA PRO A 370 -26.44 38.88 -22.82
C PRO A 370 -27.53 39.78 -23.43
N GLN A 371 -28.77 39.29 -23.52
CA GLN A 371 -29.95 40.02 -24.01
C GLN A 371 -30.79 40.61 -22.87
N GLY A 372 -30.42 40.37 -21.60
CA GLY A 372 -31.18 40.82 -20.42
C GLY A 372 -32.34 39.91 -20.02
N HIS A 373 -32.59 38.82 -20.76
CA HIS A 373 -33.56 37.80 -20.39
C HIS A 373 -32.98 36.81 -19.38
N GLU A 374 -33.78 36.38 -18.42
CA GLU A 374 -33.44 35.31 -17.48
C GLU A 374 -33.53 33.93 -18.16
N TYR A 375 -32.61 33.03 -17.80
CA TYR A 375 -32.57 31.66 -18.25
C TYR A 375 -32.43 30.71 -17.06
N GLU A 376 -33.39 29.79 -16.92
CA GLU A 376 -33.35 28.72 -15.93
C GLU A 376 -32.40 27.62 -16.41
N GLY A 377 -31.25 27.51 -15.75
CA GLY A 377 -30.24 26.49 -15.98
C GLY A 377 -30.00 25.60 -14.77
N ARG A 378 -28.92 24.82 -14.85
CA ARG A 378 -28.39 24.05 -13.73
C ARG A 378 -26.91 24.33 -13.55
N SER A 379 -26.48 24.41 -12.29
CA SER A 379 -25.08 24.44 -11.90
C SER A 379 -24.74 23.17 -11.12
N SER A 380 -23.67 22.49 -11.52
CA SER A 380 -22.99 21.55 -10.65
C SER A 380 -21.91 22.31 -9.86
N ASN A 381 -21.92 22.15 -8.54
CA ASN A 381 -20.75 22.52 -7.75
C ASN A 381 -19.66 21.48 -8.04
N GLY A 382 -18.86 21.70 -9.08
CA GLY A 382 -17.79 20.79 -9.56
C GLY A 382 -16.61 20.61 -8.59
N LYS A 383 -16.82 20.82 -7.29
CA LYS A 383 -15.90 20.55 -6.19
C LYS A 383 -16.36 19.27 -5.50
N GLY A 384 -15.43 18.41 -5.12
CA GLY A 384 -15.76 17.14 -4.50
C GLY A 384 -16.07 16.02 -5.49
N ILE A 385 -15.35 15.99 -6.62
CA ILE A 385 -15.31 14.84 -7.54
C ILE A 385 -13.89 14.28 -7.51
N THR A 386 -13.77 12.99 -7.21
CA THR A 386 -12.52 12.23 -7.29
C THR A 386 -12.70 11.05 -8.25
N GLY A 387 -11.87 10.96 -9.29
CA GLY A 387 -11.74 9.74 -10.09
C GLY A 387 -10.82 8.74 -9.39
N VAL A 388 -11.11 7.45 -9.47
CA VAL A 388 -10.27 6.39 -8.92
C VAL A 388 -10.07 5.31 -9.97
N SER A 389 -8.83 5.13 -10.42
CA SER A 389 -8.48 4.17 -11.48
C SER A 389 -8.13 2.81 -10.88
N ILE A 390 -8.80 1.75 -11.31
CA ILE A 390 -8.32 0.37 -11.11
C ILE A 390 -7.22 0.11 -12.16
N LEU A 391 -6.01 -0.16 -11.70
CA LEU A 391 -4.85 -0.38 -12.56
C LEU A 391 -4.80 -1.84 -13.06
N ARG A 392 -4.36 -2.12 -14.29
CA ARG A 392 -3.83 -1.16 -15.30
C ARG A 392 -4.93 -0.43 -16.09
N ALA A 393 -6.03 -1.11 -16.41
CA ALA A 393 -6.85 -0.72 -17.54
C ALA A 393 -7.81 0.48 -17.28
N GLY A 394 -8.20 0.75 -16.04
CA GLY A 394 -8.96 1.94 -15.65
C GLY A 394 -8.20 3.27 -15.82
N GLU A 395 -6.86 3.25 -15.83
CA GLU A 395 -6.05 4.46 -16.09
C GLU A 395 -6.30 5.04 -17.49
N THR A 396 -6.70 4.20 -18.45
CA THR A 396 -7.03 4.61 -19.82
C THR A 396 -8.18 5.63 -19.89
N MET A 397 -9.04 5.68 -18.86
CA MET A 397 -10.19 6.58 -18.76
C MET A 397 -9.86 7.93 -18.11
N GLU A 398 -8.74 8.06 -17.38
CA GLU A 398 -8.35 9.32 -16.73
C GLU A 398 -8.22 10.51 -17.71
N PRO A 399 -7.69 10.36 -18.94
CA PRO A 399 -7.64 11.46 -19.91
C PRO A 399 -9.02 11.93 -20.33
N ALA A 400 -10.00 11.03 -20.44
CA ALA A 400 -11.38 11.39 -20.76
C ALA A 400 -12.00 12.17 -19.58
N LEU A 401 -11.81 11.70 -18.34
CA LEU A 401 -12.32 12.36 -17.13
C LEU A 401 -11.69 13.74 -16.92
N ARG A 402 -10.36 13.88 -16.99
CA ARG A 402 -9.67 15.19 -16.90
C ARG A 402 -10.07 16.17 -18.01
N ALA A 403 -10.46 15.66 -19.19
CA ALA A 403 -10.95 16.50 -20.29
C ALA A 403 -12.40 16.98 -20.11
N VAL A 404 -13.17 16.45 -19.15
CA VAL A 404 -14.47 17.02 -18.73
C VAL A 404 -14.32 17.84 -17.45
N CYS A 405 -13.70 17.25 -16.43
CA CYS A 405 -13.56 17.80 -15.08
C CYS A 405 -12.15 18.34 -14.88
N LYS A 406 -11.96 19.64 -15.13
CA LYS A 406 -10.65 20.31 -15.16
C LYS A 406 -9.80 20.10 -13.91
N ASP A 407 -10.41 20.19 -12.73
CA ASP A 407 -9.72 20.18 -11.43
C ASP A 407 -9.97 18.87 -10.65
N VAL A 408 -10.25 17.76 -11.36
CA VAL A 408 -10.57 16.46 -10.77
C VAL A 408 -9.37 15.84 -10.05
N ARG A 409 -9.57 15.39 -8.81
CA ARG A 409 -8.56 14.63 -8.06
C ARG A 409 -8.55 13.19 -8.56
N ILE A 410 -7.38 12.57 -8.66
CA ILE A 410 -7.24 11.17 -9.12
C ILE A 410 -6.55 10.32 -8.06
N GLY A 411 -7.24 9.25 -7.64
CA GLY A 411 -6.68 8.14 -6.89
C GLY A 411 -6.36 6.95 -7.79
N LYS A 412 -5.50 6.04 -7.31
CA LYS A 412 -5.12 4.81 -8.02
C LYS A 412 -5.13 3.62 -7.06
N ILE A 413 -5.64 2.48 -7.55
CA ILE A 413 -5.70 1.20 -6.85
C ILE A 413 -5.15 0.13 -7.80
N LEU A 414 -4.14 -0.65 -7.39
CA LEU A 414 -3.69 -1.83 -8.14
C LEU A 414 -4.25 -3.07 -7.46
N ILE A 415 -5.10 -3.79 -8.17
CA ILE A 415 -5.60 -5.10 -7.78
C ILE A 415 -5.20 -6.07 -8.89
N GLN A 416 -4.60 -7.20 -8.53
CA GLN A 416 -4.25 -8.27 -9.47
C GLN A 416 -4.90 -9.58 -9.03
N THR A 417 -5.10 -10.52 -9.96
CA THR A 417 -5.50 -11.88 -9.58
C THR A 417 -4.24 -12.65 -9.21
N ASN A 418 -4.20 -13.26 -8.02
CA ASN A 418 -3.21 -14.28 -7.70
C ASN A 418 -3.50 -15.52 -8.56
N LEU A 419 -2.49 -16.05 -9.27
CA LEU A 419 -2.66 -17.16 -10.21
C LEU A 419 -2.79 -18.52 -9.53
N ASP A 420 -2.26 -18.67 -8.31
CA ASP A 420 -2.29 -19.93 -7.55
C ASP A 420 -3.60 -20.09 -6.76
N SER A 421 -4.09 -19.01 -6.13
CA SER A 421 -5.34 -19.01 -5.34
C SER A 421 -6.57 -18.56 -6.13
N GLY A 422 -6.37 -17.87 -7.26
CA GLY A 422 -7.44 -17.25 -8.04
C GLY A 422 -8.05 -15.98 -7.43
N GLU A 423 -7.81 -15.65 -6.16
CA GLU A 423 -8.43 -14.51 -5.50
C GLU A 423 -7.81 -13.16 -5.92
N PRO A 424 -8.55 -12.04 -5.82
CA PRO A 424 -8.01 -10.71 -6.08
C PRO A 424 -7.13 -10.23 -4.91
N GLU A 425 -5.99 -9.62 -5.22
CA GLU A 425 -5.03 -9.09 -4.26
C GLU A 425 -4.78 -7.59 -4.46
N LEU A 426 -4.92 -6.78 -3.41
CA LEU A 426 -4.56 -5.36 -3.40
C LEU A 426 -3.04 -5.18 -3.24
N HIS A 427 -2.32 -4.72 -4.28
CA HIS A 427 -0.86 -4.50 -4.21
C HIS A 427 -0.46 -3.02 -4.03
N TYR A 428 -1.28 -2.07 -4.47
CA TYR A 428 -0.98 -0.63 -4.35
C TYR A 428 -2.24 0.20 -4.11
N LEU A 429 -2.11 1.22 -3.27
CA LEU A 429 -3.18 2.15 -2.97
C LEU A 429 -2.65 3.58 -2.80
N ARG A 430 -3.26 4.53 -3.51
CA ARG A 430 -3.02 5.97 -3.30
C ARG A 430 -4.28 6.78 -3.61
N LEU A 431 -4.96 7.25 -2.58
CA LEU A 431 -6.16 8.09 -2.68
C LEU A 431 -5.90 9.52 -2.17
N PRO A 432 -6.72 10.52 -2.56
CA PRO A 432 -6.74 11.84 -1.91
C PRO A 432 -7.07 11.73 -0.40
N LYS A 433 -6.50 12.62 0.41
CA LYS A 433 -6.64 12.60 1.89
C LYS A 433 -8.08 12.81 2.38
N ASP A 434 -8.89 13.50 1.59
CA ASP A 434 -10.22 14.01 1.96
C ASP A 434 -11.27 13.45 1.00
N ILE A 435 -11.21 12.14 0.72
CA ILE A 435 -12.08 11.46 -0.24
C ILE A 435 -13.49 11.13 0.31
N SER A 436 -13.68 11.09 1.64
CA SER A 436 -14.98 10.81 2.30
C SER A 436 -16.11 11.76 1.85
N GLU A 437 -15.76 13.01 1.58
CA GLU A 437 -16.72 14.05 1.19
C GLU A 437 -17.09 14.00 -0.30
N ASP A 438 -16.25 13.37 -1.13
CA ASP A 438 -16.38 13.40 -2.59
C ASP A 438 -17.37 12.38 -3.14
N HIS A 439 -17.93 12.71 -4.32
CA HIS A 439 -18.44 11.72 -5.24
C HIS A 439 -17.27 11.02 -5.95
N VAL A 440 -17.25 9.69 -5.89
CA VAL A 440 -16.13 8.88 -6.40
C VAL A 440 -16.54 8.20 -7.70
N ILE A 441 -15.82 8.52 -8.77
CA ILE A 441 -15.94 7.87 -10.08
C ILE A 441 -14.89 6.77 -10.15
N LEU A 442 -15.29 5.55 -9.81
CA LEU A 442 -14.45 4.35 -9.87
C LEU A 442 -14.41 3.85 -11.31
N MET A 443 -13.23 3.85 -11.93
CA MET A 443 -13.02 3.58 -13.36
C MET A 443 -12.28 2.26 -13.57
N ASP A 444 -12.86 1.41 -14.43
CA ASP A 444 -12.26 0.17 -14.91
C ASP A 444 -12.77 -0.09 -16.35
N SER A 445 -11.94 -0.54 -17.28
CA SER A 445 -12.36 -0.70 -18.68
C SER A 445 -13.36 -1.84 -18.89
N THR A 446 -13.25 -2.91 -18.10
CA THR A 446 -13.84 -4.22 -18.38
C THR A 446 -14.12 -5.00 -17.10
N VAL A 447 -15.39 -5.10 -16.70
CA VAL A 447 -15.78 -5.82 -15.46
C VAL A 447 -16.30 -7.22 -15.80
N SER A 448 -15.45 -8.25 -15.65
CA SER A 448 -15.83 -9.67 -15.83
C SER A 448 -16.61 -10.24 -14.63
N THR A 449 -15.93 -10.69 -13.57
CA THR A 449 -16.56 -11.32 -12.39
C THR A 449 -17.02 -10.32 -11.33
N GLY A 450 -16.63 -9.05 -11.46
CA GLY A 450 -16.82 -8.02 -10.43
C GLY A 450 -15.78 -8.01 -9.32
N ALA A 451 -14.91 -9.02 -9.20
CA ALA A 451 -14.02 -9.21 -8.04
C ALA A 451 -13.09 -8.01 -7.74
N ALA A 452 -12.40 -7.47 -8.76
CA ALA A 452 -11.56 -6.29 -8.60
C ALA A 452 -12.37 -5.02 -8.30
N ALA A 453 -13.54 -4.86 -8.93
CA ALA A 453 -14.44 -3.74 -8.67
C ALA A 453 -14.98 -3.76 -7.23
N MET A 454 -15.36 -4.93 -6.70
CA MET A 454 -15.82 -5.09 -5.32
C MET A 454 -14.70 -4.80 -4.31
N MET A 455 -13.48 -5.29 -4.55
CA MET A 455 -12.34 -4.94 -3.70
C MET A 455 -12.07 -3.43 -3.71
N ALA A 456 -12.15 -2.77 -4.87
CA ALA A 456 -11.97 -1.33 -4.97
C ALA A 456 -13.09 -0.54 -4.27
N VAL A 457 -14.36 -0.95 -4.38
CA VAL A 457 -15.47 -0.37 -3.60
C VAL A 457 -15.21 -0.56 -2.10
N ARG A 458 -14.82 -1.76 -1.65
CA ARG A 458 -14.51 -2.02 -0.24
C ARG A 458 -13.39 -1.13 0.31
N VAL A 459 -12.34 -0.91 -0.48
CA VAL A 459 -11.26 0.03 -0.13
C VAL A 459 -11.80 1.46 0.07
N LEU A 460 -12.74 1.91 -0.75
CA LEU A 460 -13.35 3.24 -0.61
C LEU A 460 -14.21 3.34 0.66
N LEU A 461 -15.00 2.31 0.99
CA LEU A 461 -15.79 2.26 2.22
C LEU A 461 -14.88 2.29 3.48
N ASP A 462 -13.73 1.61 3.45
CA ASP A 462 -12.74 1.64 4.54
C ASP A 462 -12.08 3.04 4.70
N HIS A 463 -12.18 3.91 3.69
CA HIS A 463 -11.78 5.33 3.71
C HIS A 463 -12.92 6.29 4.07
N GLU A 464 -14.00 5.78 4.67
CA GLU A 464 -15.18 6.55 5.11
C GLU A 464 -15.93 7.25 3.94
N VAL A 465 -15.76 6.77 2.69
CA VAL A 465 -16.60 7.17 1.53
C VAL A 465 -17.99 6.55 1.68
N GLN A 466 -19.03 7.34 1.42
CA GLN A 466 -20.42 6.86 1.44
C GLN A 466 -20.73 6.03 0.20
N GLU A 467 -21.37 4.87 0.38
CA GLU A 467 -21.68 3.90 -0.69
C GLU A 467 -22.49 4.56 -1.83
N GLU A 468 -23.51 5.35 -1.49
CA GLU A 468 -24.35 6.13 -2.41
C GLU A 468 -23.60 7.26 -3.16
N LYS A 469 -22.35 7.59 -2.78
CA LYS A 469 -21.49 8.53 -3.51
C LYS A 469 -20.58 7.85 -4.53
N ILE A 470 -20.52 6.51 -4.57
CA ILE A 470 -19.64 5.75 -5.46
C ILE A 470 -20.39 5.42 -6.76
N MET A 471 -19.75 5.71 -7.89
CA MET A 471 -20.21 5.34 -9.22
C MET A 471 -19.14 4.48 -9.90
N LEU A 472 -19.45 3.21 -10.17
CA LEU A 472 -18.60 2.30 -10.95
C LEU A 472 -18.87 2.53 -12.44
N VAL A 473 -17.84 2.87 -13.21
CA VAL A 473 -17.95 3.31 -14.60
C VAL A 473 -17.05 2.48 -15.51
N SER A 474 -17.62 1.80 -16.51
CA SER A 474 -16.88 0.87 -17.39
C SER A 474 -17.35 0.83 -18.84
N LEU A 475 -16.47 0.51 -19.79
CA LEU A 475 -16.85 0.40 -21.20
C LEU A 475 -17.67 -0.86 -21.47
N LEU A 476 -17.36 -1.96 -20.78
CA LEU A 476 -18.03 -3.24 -20.93
C LEU A 476 -18.12 -3.97 -19.58
N MET A 477 -19.28 -4.55 -19.28
CA MET A 477 -19.46 -5.43 -18.11
C MET A 477 -20.10 -6.75 -18.54
N ALA A 478 -19.76 -7.86 -17.88
CA ALA A 478 -20.54 -9.09 -18.00
C ALA A 478 -21.77 -9.03 -17.06
N GLU A 479 -22.87 -9.72 -17.41
CA GLU A 479 -24.06 -9.83 -16.55
C GLU A 479 -23.67 -10.29 -15.13
N LEU A 480 -22.79 -11.29 -15.01
CA LEU A 480 -22.26 -11.78 -13.72
C LEU A 480 -21.60 -10.66 -12.89
N GLY A 481 -20.67 -9.90 -13.47
CA GLY A 481 -19.95 -8.84 -12.75
C GLY A 481 -20.85 -7.68 -12.31
N VAL A 482 -21.91 -7.39 -13.07
CA VAL A 482 -22.96 -6.44 -12.65
C VAL A 482 -23.73 -6.98 -11.44
N HIS A 483 -24.15 -8.25 -11.47
CA HIS A 483 -24.86 -8.88 -10.35
C HIS A 483 -24.01 -8.94 -9.08
N SER A 484 -22.74 -9.38 -9.18
CA SER A 484 -21.79 -9.41 -8.06
C SER A 484 -21.70 -8.06 -7.34
N VAL A 485 -21.41 -6.98 -8.09
CA VAL A 485 -21.23 -5.64 -7.50
C VAL A 485 -22.54 -5.09 -6.93
N ALA A 486 -23.67 -5.26 -7.64
CA ALA A 486 -24.95 -4.73 -7.19
C ALA A 486 -25.54 -5.49 -5.99
N TYR A 487 -25.18 -6.76 -5.81
CA TYR A 487 -25.59 -7.56 -4.65
C TYR A 487 -24.79 -7.19 -3.40
N ALA A 488 -23.46 -7.06 -3.53
CA ALA A 488 -22.58 -6.67 -2.43
C ALA A 488 -22.73 -5.20 -2.04
N PHE A 489 -23.03 -4.31 -2.99
CA PHE A 489 -23.10 -2.86 -2.76
C PHE A 489 -24.35 -2.23 -3.42
N PRO A 490 -25.55 -2.47 -2.87
CA PRO A 490 -26.83 -2.13 -3.49
C PRO A 490 -27.13 -0.62 -3.61
N LYS A 491 -26.30 0.28 -3.08
CA LYS A 491 -26.38 1.73 -3.36
C LYS A 491 -25.38 2.23 -4.39
N VAL A 492 -24.34 1.45 -4.74
CA VAL A 492 -23.35 1.86 -5.75
C VAL A 492 -24.05 1.96 -7.10
N LYS A 493 -23.88 3.09 -7.79
CA LYS A 493 -24.40 3.24 -9.15
C LYS A 493 -23.45 2.60 -10.15
N ILE A 494 -23.96 1.71 -10.98
CA ILE A 494 -23.19 0.98 -11.99
C ILE A 494 -23.50 1.58 -13.35
N ILE A 495 -22.49 2.02 -14.10
CA ILE A 495 -22.66 2.76 -15.35
C ILE A 495 -21.78 2.13 -16.43
N THR A 496 -22.39 1.72 -17.55
CA THR A 496 -21.64 1.14 -18.66
C THR A 496 -22.20 1.49 -20.04
N THR A 497 -21.43 1.23 -21.10
CA THR A 497 -21.91 1.39 -22.49
C THR A 497 -22.40 0.10 -23.13
N ALA A 498 -22.10 -1.06 -22.55
CA ALA A 498 -22.64 -2.35 -22.98
C ALA A 498 -22.59 -3.38 -21.83
N VAL A 499 -23.53 -4.33 -21.86
CA VAL A 499 -23.52 -5.53 -21.01
C VAL A 499 -23.56 -6.77 -21.91
N ASP A 500 -22.65 -7.70 -21.65
CA ASP A 500 -22.48 -8.96 -22.38
C ASP A 500 -22.85 -10.15 -21.49
N LYS A 501 -23.41 -11.22 -22.08
CA LYS A 501 -24.12 -12.28 -21.33
C LYS A 501 -23.26 -13.37 -20.72
N ARG A 502 -22.03 -13.56 -21.19
CA ARG A 502 -21.22 -14.74 -20.87
C ARG A 502 -19.79 -14.37 -20.51
N LEU A 503 -19.16 -15.26 -19.75
CA LEU A 503 -17.72 -15.39 -19.67
C LEU A 503 -17.25 -16.63 -20.45
N ASP A 504 -15.96 -16.67 -20.81
CA ASP A 504 -15.23 -17.89 -21.17
C ASP A 504 -14.68 -18.59 -19.91
N ASP A 505 -14.04 -19.75 -20.10
CA ASP A 505 -13.45 -20.54 -19.00
C ASP A 505 -12.23 -19.83 -18.35
N CYS A 506 -11.64 -18.84 -19.03
CA CYS A 506 -10.59 -17.96 -18.54
C CYS A 506 -11.15 -16.68 -17.85
N LEU A 507 -12.47 -16.55 -17.73
CA LEU A 507 -13.20 -15.41 -17.17
C LEU A 507 -13.11 -14.09 -17.96
N HIS A 508 -12.80 -14.15 -19.26
CA HIS A 508 -12.99 -13.02 -20.20
C HIS A 508 -14.46 -12.91 -20.62
N VAL A 509 -14.89 -11.69 -20.96
CA VAL A 509 -16.25 -11.43 -21.44
C VAL A 509 -16.47 -11.96 -22.86
N ILE A 510 -17.63 -12.56 -23.16
CA ILE A 510 -18.06 -12.98 -24.50
C ILE A 510 -19.36 -12.24 -24.88
N PRO A 511 -19.46 -11.59 -26.07
CA PRO A 511 -18.45 -11.52 -27.13
C PRO A 511 -17.22 -10.64 -26.85
N GLY A 512 -17.23 -9.81 -25.81
CA GLY A 512 -16.00 -9.18 -25.29
C GLY A 512 -15.34 -8.12 -26.16
N ILE A 513 -14.12 -7.74 -25.76
CA ILE A 513 -13.18 -6.86 -26.49
C ILE A 513 -11.72 -7.36 -26.43
N GLY A 514 -11.47 -8.57 -25.91
CA GLY A 514 -10.14 -9.04 -25.47
C GLY A 514 -9.71 -8.40 -24.15
N ASP A 515 -8.43 -8.55 -23.75
CA ASP A 515 -7.87 -7.69 -22.71
C ASP A 515 -7.80 -6.25 -23.23
N PHE A 516 -8.49 -5.34 -22.54
CA PHE A 516 -8.54 -3.95 -22.97
C PHE A 516 -7.24 -3.19 -22.68
N GLY A 517 -6.55 -3.53 -21.59
CA GLY A 517 -5.30 -2.90 -21.18
C GLY A 517 -4.18 -3.21 -22.18
N ASP A 518 -3.99 -4.48 -22.51
CA ASP A 518 -2.92 -4.92 -23.41
C ASP A 518 -3.12 -4.41 -24.84
N ARG A 519 -4.36 -4.45 -25.36
CA ARG A 519 -4.70 -3.82 -26.65
C ARG A 519 -4.57 -2.29 -26.65
N TYR A 520 -4.80 -1.62 -25.53
CA TYR A 520 -4.69 -0.15 -25.44
C TYR A 520 -3.23 0.32 -25.29
N PHE A 521 -2.42 -0.38 -24.50
CA PHE A 521 -1.01 -0.03 -24.28
C PHE A 521 -0.10 -0.62 -25.37
N GLY A 522 -0.52 -1.69 -26.05
CA GLY A 522 0.34 -2.49 -26.94
C GLY A 522 1.29 -3.38 -26.15
N THR A 523 0.75 -4.06 -25.12
CA THR A 523 1.46 -5.05 -24.32
C THR A 523 0.91 -6.47 -24.50
N ASP A 524 0.13 -6.68 -25.57
CA ASP A 524 -0.29 -8.00 -26.03
C ASP A 524 0.94 -8.92 -26.19
N GLY A 525 0.82 -10.16 -25.70
CA GLY A 525 1.86 -11.17 -25.88
C GLY A 525 2.06 -11.51 -27.36
N CYS A 526 3.28 -11.90 -27.73
CA CYS A 526 3.50 -12.47 -29.07
C CYS A 526 3.01 -13.93 -29.06
N ASP A 527 1.72 -14.13 -29.37
CA ASP A 527 1.04 -15.43 -29.52
C ASP A 527 1.61 -16.22 -30.72
N GLY A 528 2.87 -16.65 -30.59
CA GLY A 528 3.62 -17.36 -31.63
C GLY A 528 4.68 -18.33 -31.11
N TRP A 529 4.88 -18.43 -29.79
CA TRP A 529 5.66 -19.49 -29.14
C TRP A 529 4.74 -20.40 -28.33
N SER A 530 3.86 -21.11 -29.02
CA SER A 530 3.15 -22.28 -28.52
C SER A 530 4.05 -23.52 -28.70
N ASP A 531 4.26 -24.31 -27.65
CA ASP A 531 5.10 -25.53 -27.63
C ASP A 531 4.48 -26.74 -28.40
N GLU A 532 3.94 -26.48 -29.60
CA GLU A 532 3.36 -27.48 -30.50
C GLU A 532 4.26 -27.75 -31.73
N ASP A 533 4.96 -26.74 -32.27
CA ASP A 533 5.86 -26.90 -33.42
C ASP A 533 7.03 -27.88 -33.16
N ASP A 534 7.47 -27.99 -31.89
CA ASP A 534 8.58 -28.87 -31.47
C ASP A 534 8.22 -30.38 -31.49
N LYS A 535 7.01 -30.76 -31.94
CA LYS A 535 6.56 -32.17 -32.03
C LYS A 535 6.58 -32.77 -33.44
N GLU A 536 6.51 -32.00 -34.52
CA GLU A 536 6.52 -32.57 -35.89
C GLU A 536 7.92 -32.78 -36.49
N GLN A 537 8.98 -32.19 -35.92
CA GLN A 537 10.36 -32.45 -36.38
C GLN A 537 11.02 -33.69 -35.73
N ALA A 538 10.27 -34.45 -34.93
CA ALA A 538 10.75 -35.69 -34.30
C ALA A 538 10.42 -36.97 -35.08
N SER A 539 9.82 -36.87 -36.27
CA SER A 539 9.38 -38.04 -37.06
C SER A 539 9.53 -37.87 -38.58
N CYS A 540 10.78 -37.67 -39.05
CA CYS A 540 11.14 -37.84 -40.46
C CYS A 540 12.59 -38.33 -40.62
#